data_AF-A0A975IGP9-F1
#
_entry.id   AF-A0A975IGP9-F1
#
_cell.length_a   1.000
_cell.length_b   1.000
_cell.length_c   1.000
_cell.angle_alpha   90.00
_cell.angle_beta   90.00
_cell.angle_gamma   90.00
#
_symmetry.space_group_name_H-M   'P 1'
#
loop_
_entity.id
_entity.type
_entity.pdbx_description
1 polymer ?
#
loop_
_entity_poly.entity_id
_entity_poly.type
_entity_poly.pdbx_seq_one_letter_code
_entity_poly.pdbx_strand_id
1 'polypeptide(L)'
;MSSDAAAHLSNAHTQRIPITVNGFNPEDFTAGSFADRAWGKGNHWLVPVGHCRDMGAIEEAMRQSVGLRTMPLRYKDKLLKTISEPILLVFPAPDEVAPDIDLLPDENLLKDIMGKYPTTVIFIPVGETSPDCRPDLQPIEPALDVAMEDEQYLNYCKVKQYIESM
;
A
#
# COMPACT_ATOMS: atom_id res chain seq x y z
N MET A 1 -21.80 7.48 -12.60
CA MET A 1 -21.25 6.13 -12.37
C MET A 1 -20.31 6.28 -11.20
N SER A 2 -20.55 5.60 -10.09
CA SER A 2 -19.62 5.62 -8.95
C SER A 2 -18.29 5.08 -9.46
N SER A 3 -17.23 5.89 -9.46
CA SER A 3 -15.88 5.33 -9.45
C SER A 3 -15.81 4.42 -8.22
N ASP A 4 -15.36 3.19 -8.38
CA ASP A 4 -15.07 2.30 -7.26
C ASP A 4 -13.55 2.41 -7.04
N ALA A 5 -13.13 2.72 -5.83
CA ALA A 5 -11.71 2.83 -5.48
C ALA A 5 -10.95 1.53 -5.79
N ALA A 6 -11.62 0.37 -5.74
CA ALA A 6 -11.05 -0.91 -6.18
C ALA A 6 -10.72 -0.96 -7.69
N ALA A 7 -11.55 -0.34 -8.53
CA ALA A 7 -11.29 -0.23 -9.97
C ALA A 7 -10.12 0.72 -10.25
N HIS A 8 -10.00 1.80 -9.47
CA HIS A 8 -8.87 2.72 -9.54
C HIS A 8 -7.55 2.06 -9.12
N LEU A 9 -7.54 1.23 -8.07
CA LEU A 9 -6.35 0.43 -7.72
C LEU A 9 -5.92 -0.50 -8.85
N SER A 10 -6.87 -1.20 -9.47
CA SER A 10 -6.59 -2.10 -10.59
C SER A 10 -6.02 -1.35 -11.81
N ASN A 11 -6.55 -0.16 -12.08
CA ASN A 11 -6.06 0.70 -13.16
C ASN A 11 -4.65 1.23 -12.87
N ALA A 12 -4.40 1.72 -11.64
CA ALA A 12 -3.09 2.22 -11.24
C ALA A 12 -2.02 1.13 -11.26
N HIS A 13 -2.34 -0.12 -10.89
CA HIS A 13 -1.47 -1.27 -11.09
C HIS A 13 -1.13 -1.49 -12.57
N THR A 14 -2.12 -1.42 -13.45
CA THR A 14 -1.94 -1.60 -14.90
C THR A 14 -1.11 -0.47 -15.51
N GLN A 15 -1.33 0.76 -15.06
CA GLN A 15 -0.68 1.97 -15.56
C GLN A 15 0.68 2.24 -14.88
N ARG A 16 0.99 1.52 -13.79
CA ARG A 16 2.19 1.69 -12.97
C ARG A 16 2.33 3.12 -12.45
N ILE A 17 1.28 3.59 -11.78
CA ILE A 17 1.22 4.93 -11.20
C ILE A 17 1.14 4.79 -9.67
N PRO A 18 2.00 5.48 -8.90
CA PRO A 18 1.88 5.56 -7.44
C PRO A 18 0.56 6.23 -7.03
N ILE A 19 -0.04 5.72 -5.97
CA ILE A 19 -1.36 6.15 -5.50
C ILE A 19 -1.21 6.88 -4.17
N THR A 20 -1.89 8.00 -4.04
CA THR A 20 -2.05 8.70 -2.78
C THR A 20 -3.35 8.33 -2.09
N VAL A 21 -3.26 8.15 -0.77
CA VAL A 21 -4.37 7.75 0.10
C VAL A 21 -4.52 8.80 1.18
N ASN A 22 -5.74 9.32 1.36
CA ASN A 22 -6.02 10.16 2.51
C ASN A 22 -6.10 9.27 3.77
N GLY A 23 -5.42 9.69 4.82
CA GLY A 23 -5.43 8.96 6.10
C GLY A 23 -4.04 8.83 6.71
N PHE A 24 -4.03 8.68 8.03
CA PHE A 24 -2.83 8.63 8.86
C PHE A 24 -2.39 7.19 9.18
N ASN A 25 -3.19 6.20 8.82
CA ASN A 25 -2.92 4.80 9.18
C ASN A 25 -3.18 3.82 8.01
N PRO A 26 -2.39 3.91 6.93
CA PRO A 26 -2.62 3.12 5.72
C PRO A 26 -2.32 1.62 5.90
N GLU A 27 -1.59 1.25 6.96
CA GLU A 27 -1.22 -0.13 7.27
C GLU A 27 -2.37 -0.93 7.89
N ASP A 28 -3.34 -0.27 8.55
CA ASP A 28 -4.27 -0.96 9.44
C ASP A 28 -5.61 -1.37 8.81
N PHE A 29 -6.09 -0.73 7.73
CA PHE A 29 -7.40 -1.15 7.19
C PHE A 29 -7.72 -0.77 5.73
N THR A 30 -7.42 0.45 5.32
CA THR A 30 -7.94 1.00 4.06
C THR A 30 -7.31 0.34 2.83
N ALA A 31 -5.98 0.40 2.70
CA ALA A 31 -5.30 -0.12 1.51
C ALA A 31 -5.52 -1.63 1.32
N GLY A 32 -5.47 -2.41 2.41
CA GLY A 32 -5.72 -3.85 2.40
C GLY A 32 -7.16 -4.23 2.00
N SER A 33 -8.16 -3.50 2.51
CA SER A 33 -9.57 -3.78 2.19
C SER A 33 -9.91 -3.48 0.73
N PHE A 34 -9.38 -2.41 0.15
CA PHE A 34 -9.57 -2.15 -1.28
C PHE A 34 -8.78 -3.10 -2.16
N ALA A 35 -7.60 -3.54 -1.72
CA ALA A 35 -6.84 -4.57 -2.42
C ALA A 35 -7.59 -5.92 -2.41
N ASP A 36 -8.20 -6.28 -1.28
CA ASP A 36 -9.09 -7.45 -1.14
C ASP A 36 -10.28 -7.33 -2.10
N ARG A 37 -10.86 -6.14 -2.28
CA ARG A 37 -11.94 -5.90 -3.24
C ARG A 37 -11.48 -5.89 -4.70
N ALA A 38 -10.29 -5.38 -4.99
CA ALA A 38 -9.74 -5.27 -6.34
C ALA A 38 -9.26 -6.62 -6.88
N TRP A 39 -8.60 -7.43 -6.05
CA TRP A 39 -7.91 -8.65 -6.49
C TRP A 39 -8.37 -9.92 -5.77
N GLY A 40 -9.16 -9.80 -4.71
CA GLY A 40 -9.57 -10.92 -3.88
C GLY A 40 -8.61 -11.17 -2.73
N LYS A 41 -9.16 -11.73 -1.65
CA LYS A 41 -8.41 -12.00 -0.42
C LYS A 41 -7.32 -13.04 -0.64
N GLY A 42 -6.09 -12.67 -0.26
CA GLY A 42 -4.90 -13.51 -0.43
C GLY A 42 -4.28 -13.51 -1.82
N ASN A 43 -4.80 -12.71 -2.75
CA ASN A 43 -4.25 -12.55 -4.11
C ASN A 43 -3.35 -11.30 -4.26
N HIS A 44 -2.89 -10.75 -3.15
CA HIS A 44 -2.00 -9.60 -3.11
C HIS A 44 -1.13 -9.66 -1.86
N TRP A 45 -0.04 -8.89 -1.85
CA TRP A 45 0.91 -8.85 -0.74
C TRP A 45 0.99 -7.46 -0.15
N LEU A 46 0.85 -7.32 1.16
CA LEU A 46 1.02 -6.06 1.87
C LEU A 46 2.45 -5.95 2.43
N VAL A 47 3.14 -4.87 2.11
CA VAL A 47 4.52 -4.61 2.54
C VAL A 47 4.60 -3.24 3.21
N PRO A 48 4.51 -3.19 4.55
CA PRO A 48 4.79 -1.96 5.30
C PRO A 48 6.29 -1.68 5.25
N VAL A 49 6.70 -0.53 4.71
CA VAL A 49 8.13 -0.14 4.66
C VAL A 49 8.56 0.70 5.86
N GLY A 50 7.62 1.17 6.69
CA GLY A 50 7.91 2.08 7.79
C GLY A 50 8.68 3.33 7.34
N HIS A 51 9.51 3.88 8.21
CA HIS A 51 10.27 5.11 7.89
C HIS A 51 11.40 4.92 6.86
N CYS A 52 11.50 3.76 6.20
CA CYS A 52 12.52 3.50 5.20
C CYS A 52 12.28 4.36 3.95
N ARG A 53 13.35 4.98 3.46
CA ARG A 53 13.38 5.76 2.20
C ARG A 53 14.58 5.38 1.32
N ASP A 54 15.18 4.23 1.61
CA ASP A 54 16.31 3.65 0.87
C ASP A 54 15.83 2.38 0.17
N MET A 55 16.30 2.18 -1.06
CA MET A 55 15.98 1.00 -1.87
C MET A 55 16.42 -0.29 -1.16
N GLY A 56 17.58 -0.31 -0.50
CA GLY A 56 18.07 -1.48 0.22
C GLY A 56 17.15 -1.90 1.37
N ALA A 57 16.70 -0.94 2.17
CA ALA A 57 15.78 -1.16 3.28
C ALA A 57 14.37 -1.57 2.80
N ILE A 58 13.89 -0.99 1.70
CA ILE A 58 12.62 -1.36 1.06
C ILE A 58 12.68 -2.81 0.57
N GLU A 59 13.77 -3.21 -0.09
CA GLU A 59 13.96 -4.61 -0.51
C GLU A 59 13.98 -5.57 0.66
N GLU A 60 14.61 -5.17 1.76
CA GLU A 60 14.63 -5.98 2.97
C GLU A 60 13.23 -6.14 3.57
N ALA A 61 12.44 -5.06 3.61
CA ALA A 61 11.03 -5.12 4.02
C ALA A 61 10.21 -6.07 3.12
N MET A 62 10.36 -5.97 1.79
CA MET A 62 9.70 -6.87 0.82
C MET A 62 10.11 -8.34 1.02
N ARG A 63 11.39 -8.60 1.31
CA ARG A 63 11.91 -9.96 1.58
C ARG A 63 11.41 -10.54 2.90
N GLN A 64 10.97 -9.70 3.83
CA GLN A 64 10.47 -10.12 5.14
C GLN A 64 8.94 -10.30 5.15
N SER A 65 8.20 -9.53 4.34
CA SER A 65 6.74 -9.47 4.33
C SER A 65 6.07 -10.56 3.49
N VAL A 66 6.67 -11.00 2.38
CA VAL A 66 6.06 -11.97 1.43
C VAL A 66 6.03 -13.42 1.96
N GLY A 67 6.00 -13.62 3.28
CA GLY A 67 6.07 -14.95 3.92
C GLY A 67 7.40 -15.68 3.68
N LEU A 68 8.41 -14.98 3.14
CA LEU A 68 9.66 -15.55 2.66
C LEU A 68 10.69 -15.78 3.77
N ARG A 69 10.31 -15.72 5.05
CA ARG A 69 11.27 -15.70 6.17
C ARG A 69 12.28 -16.85 6.13
N THR A 70 11.86 -18.03 5.68
CA THR A 70 12.69 -19.24 5.65
C THR A 70 13.39 -19.49 4.30
N MET A 71 13.10 -18.69 3.26
CA MET A 71 13.69 -18.89 1.94
C MET A 71 15.08 -18.26 1.81
N PRO A 72 16.03 -18.90 1.09
CA PRO A 72 17.31 -18.29 0.80
C PRO A 72 17.17 -17.02 -0.07
N LEU A 73 18.00 -16.02 0.19
CA LEU A 73 17.94 -14.68 -0.40
C LEU A 73 17.75 -14.67 -1.93
N ARG A 74 18.56 -15.44 -2.66
CA ARG A 74 18.51 -15.53 -4.13
C ARG A 74 17.12 -15.91 -4.67
N TYR A 75 16.38 -16.73 -3.93
CA TYR A 75 15.05 -17.18 -4.35
C TYR A 75 13.99 -16.13 -4.01
N LYS A 76 14.17 -15.38 -2.92
CA LYS A 76 13.30 -14.24 -2.59
C LYS A 76 13.33 -13.19 -3.70
N ASP A 77 14.53 -12.79 -4.11
CA ASP A 77 14.72 -11.79 -5.16
C ASP A 77 14.17 -12.27 -6.51
N LYS A 78 14.32 -13.57 -6.80
CA LYS A 78 13.73 -14.16 -8.00
C LYS A 78 12.21 -14.11 -7.94
N LEU A 79 11.61 -14.53 -6.83
CA LEU A 79 10.16 -14.54 -6.66
C LEU A 79 9.58 -13.12 -6.78
N LEU A 80 10.13 -12.13 -6.06
CA LEU A 80 9.66 -10.74 -6.12
C LEU A 80 9.67 -10.16 -7.53
N LYS A 81 10.57 -10.63 -8.41
CA LYS A 81 10.64 -10.20 -9.82
C LYS A 81 9.70 -10.95 -10.75
N THR A 82 9.24 -12.14 -10.36
CA THR A 82 8.43 -13.03 -11.23
C THR A 82 7.00 -13.21 -10.74
N ILE A 83 6.67 -12.68 -9.57
CA ILE A 83 5.35 -12.79 -8.98
C ILE A 83 4.33 -12.05 -9.85
N SER A 84 3.16 -12.65 -10.04
CA SER A 84 2.07 -12.07 -10.82
C SER A 84 1.13 -11.23 -9.96
N GLU A 85 1.09 -11.55 -8.67
CA GLU A 85 0.26 -10.93 -7.67
C GLU A 85 0.76 -9.52 -7.35
N PRO A 86 -0.16 -8.54 -7.20
CA PRO A 86 0.21 -7.17 -6.83
C PRO A 86 0.91 -7.12 -5.47
N ILE A 87 1.98 -6.33 -5.40
CA ILE A 87 2.69 -6.04 -4.15
C ILE A 87 2.34 -4.62 -3.73
N LEU A 88 1.58 -4.46 -2.66
CA LEU A 88 1.22 -3.18 -2.08
C LEU A 88 2.35 -2.72 -1.17
N LEU A 89 3.10 -1.72 -1.64
CA LEU A 89 4.14 -1.07 -0.86
C LEU A 89 3.55 0.12 -0.13
N VAL A 90 3.46 0.05 1.19
CA VAL A 90 2.79 1.07 2.01
C VAL A 90 3.81 1.88 2.79
N PHE A 91 3.91 3.17 2.45
CA PHE A 91 4.69 4.13 3.21
C PHE A 91 3.90 4.61 4.46
N PRO A 92 4.57 4.98 5.56
CA PRO A 92 3.93 5.50 6.75
C PRO A 92 3.45 6.92 6.52
N ALA A 93 2.42 7.32 7.26
CA ALA A 93 1.92 8.68 7.24
C ALA A 93 3.00 9.68 7.68
N PRO A 94 2.97 10.92 7.17
CA PRO A 94 3.79 11.99 7.71
C PRO A 94 3.47 12.20 9.20
N ASP A 95 4.49 12.24 10.06
CA ASP A 95 4.32 12.52 11.49
C ASP A 95 3.82 13.96 11.69
N GLU A 96 2.70 14.14 12.39
CA GLU A 96 2.11 15.46 12.69
C GLU A 96 3.07 16.41 13.44
N VAL A 97 4.10 15.86 14.07
CA VAL A 97 5.02 16.58 14.97
C VAL A 97 6.18 17.24 14.21
N ALA A 98 6.45 16.86 12.96
CA ALA A 98 7.58 17.36 12.18
C ALA A 98 7.18 17.73 10.73
N PRO A 99 6.53 18.89 10.52
CA PRO A 99 6.05 19.34 9.21
C PRO A 99 7.16 19.66 8.18
N ASP A 100 8.43 19.72 8.60
CA ASP A 100 9.56 20.18 7.77
C ASP A 100 10.39 19.06 7.13
N ILE A 101 9.99 17.79 7.29
CA ILE A 101 10.65 16.68 6.59
C ILE A 101 9.88 16.42 5.31
N ASP A 102 10.56 16.47 4.17
CA ASP A 102 10.09 15.93 2.89
C ASP A 102 9.76 14.43 3.06
N LEU A 103 8.56 14.13 3.56
CA LEU A 103 8.16 12.80 4.05
C LEU A 103 7.73 11.85 2.92
N LEU A 104 7.51 12.41 1.72
CA LEU A 104 7.10 11.67 0.53
C LEU A 104 8.34 11.06 -0.15
N PRO A 105 8.27 9.80 -0.62
CA PRO A 105 9.36 9.20 -1.39
C PRO A 105 9.65 10.01 -2.65
N ASP A 106 10.92 10.24 -2.96
CA ASP A 106 11.28 10.99 -4.16
C ASP A 106 10.90 10.23 -5.44
N GLU A 107 10.74 10.97 -6.54
CA GLU A 107 10.29 10.42 -7.82
C GLU A 107 11.25 9.35 -8.39
N ASN A 108 12.57 9.50 -8.17
CA ASN A 108 13.55 8.55 -8.69
C ASN A 108 13.45 7.21 -7.95
N LEU A 109 13.28 7.25 -6.62
CA LEU A 109 13.05 6.07 -5.81
C LEU A 109 11.79 5.32 -6.26
N LEU A 110 10.68 6.04 -6.51
CA LEU A 110 9.44 5.44 -7.00
C LEU A 110 9.63 4.76 -8.37
N LYS A 111 10.33 5.42 -9.30
CA LYS A 111 10.66 4.88 -10.62
C LYS A 111 11.55 3.64 -10.52
N ASP A 112 12.55 3.66 -9.65
CA ASP A 112 13.47 2.54 -9.44
C ASP A 112 12.74 1.31 -8.88
N ILE A 113 11.84 1.52 -7.90
CA ILE A 113 11.00 0.45 -7.34
C ILE A 113 10.11 -0.15 -8.44
N MET A 114 9.34 0.68 -9.17
CA MET A 114 8.43 0.20 -10.21
C MET A 114 9.16 -0.43 -11.40
N GLY A 115 10.39 0.03 -11.70
CA GLY A 115 11.25 -0.55 -12.72
C GLY A 115 11.78 -1.93 -12.34
N LYS A 116 12.09 -2.13 -11.06
CA LYS A 116 12.63 -3.41 -10.55
C LYS A 116 11.55 -4.43 -10.21
N TYR A 117 10.40 -3.96 -9.73
CA TYR A 117 9.26 -4.75 -9.27
C TYR A 117 7.99 -4.27 -9.99
N PRO A 118 7.71 -4.80 -11.19
CA PRO A 118 6.67 -4.25 -12.08
C PRO A 118 5.23 -4.49 -11.61
N THR A 119 5.01 -5.35 -10.60
CA THR A 119 3.70 -5.61 -9.99
C THR A 119 3.48 -4.79 -8.72
N THR A 120 4.40 -3.90 -8.37
CA THR A 120 4.27 -3.07 -7.18
C THR A 120 3.24 -1.96 -7.39
N VAL A 121 2.33 -1.83 -6.42
CA VAL A 121 1.41 -0.71 -6.27
C VAL A 121 1.85 0.08 -5.05
N ILE A 122 2.28 1.32 -5.25
CA ILE A 122 2.87 2.12 -4.20
C ILE A 122 1.79 3.00 -3.58
N PHE A 123 1.59 2.88 -2.27
CA PHE A 123 0.66 3.65 -1.48
C PHE A 123 1.41 4.69 -0.68
N ILE A 124 1.05 5.96 -0.90
CA ILE A 124 1.64 7.10 -0.22
C ILE A 124 0.54 7.81 0.58
N PRO A 125 0.54 7.69 1.92
CA PRO A 125 -0.38 8.44 2.75
C PRO A 125 -0.04 9.92 2.70
N VAL A 126 -1.07 10.75 2.52
CA VAL A 126 -0.90 12.21 2.37
C VAL A 126 -1.63 13.01 3.46
N GLY A 127 -2.19 12.34 4.46
CA GLY A 127 -3.02 12.98 5.48
C GLY A 127 -4.41 13.32 4.95
N GLU A 128 -5.12 14.27 5.57
CA GLU A 128 -6.49 14.63 5.18
C GLU A 128 -6.58 15.39 3.85
N THR A 129 -5.46 15.97 3.39
CA THR A 129 -5.42 16.80 2.18
C THR A 129 -4.51 16.16 1.13
N SER A 130 -5.00 16.07 -0.12
CA SER A 130 -4.17 15.63 -1.25
C SER A 130 -3.03 16.63 -1.45
N PRO A 131 -1.79 16.19 -1.71
CA PRO A 131 -0.70 17.11 -1.96
C PRO A 131 -0.92 17.68 -3.36
N ASP A 132 -1.43 18.90 -3.43
CA ASP A 132 -1.70 19.63 -4.68
C ASP A 132 -0.44 19.82 -5.57
N CYS A 133 0.74 19.49 -5.04
CA CYS A 133 2.04 19.83 -5.61
C CYS A 133 2.75 18.69 -6.38
N ARG A 134 2.21 17.48 -6.47
CA ARG A 134 2.89 16.33 -7.10
C ARG A 134 2.09 15.67 -8.23
N PRO A 135 2.39 15.99 -9.51
CA PRO A 135 1.68 15.44 -10.67
C PRO A 135 2.02 13.98 -10.97
N ASP A 136 3.07 13.45 -10.35
CA ASP A 136 3.50 12.05 -10.47
C ASP A 136 2.74 11.10 -9.52
N LEU A 137 1.90 11.66 -8.65
CA LEU A 137 1.07 10.96 -7.70
C LEU A 137 -0.41 11.06 -8.10
N GLN A 138 -1.12 9.93 -8.08
CA GLN A 138 -2.54 9.90 -8.38
C GLN A 138 -3.36 9.65 -7.11
N PRO A 139 -4.31 10.53 -6.74
CA PRO A 139 -5.22 10.24 -5.65
C PRO A 139 -6.11 9.05 -5.99
N ILE A 140 -6.36 8.20 -4.99
CA ILE A 140 -7.43 7.21 -5.11
C ILE A 140 -8.77 7.94 -5.11
N GLU A 141 -9.62 7.59 -6.07
CA GLU A 141 -10.96 8.13 -6.17
C GLU A 141 -12.01 7.01 -6.12
N PRO A 142 -13.17 7.23 -5.48
CA PRO A 142 -13.49 8.35 -4.62
C PRO A 142 -12.57 8.42 -3.39
N ALA A 143 -12.48 9.59 -2.77
CA ALA A 143 -11.73 9.75 -1.52
C ALA A 143 -12.21 8.77 -0.46
N LEU A 144 -11.29 8.31 0.39
CA LEU A 144 -11.58 7.27 1.36
C LEU A 144 -12.23 7.90 2.58
N ASP A 145 -13.40 7.38 2.96
CA ASP A 145 -14.10 7.80 4.16
C ASP A 145 -13.59 6.95 5.33
N VAL A 146 -12.55 7.45 5.99
CA VAL A 146 -11.87 6.77 7.11
C VAL A 146 -12.86 6.41 8.22
N ALA A 147 -13.86 7.25 8.50
CA ALA A 147 -14.82 7.00 9.56
C ALA A 147 -15.75 5.82 9.22
N MET A 148 -16.19 5.73 7.95
CA MET A 148 -17.01 4.62 7.48
C MET A 148 -16.20 3.31 7.39
N GLU A 149 -14.92 3.40 7.08
CA GLU A 149 -14.00 2.26 7.02
C GLU A 149 -13.67 1.74 8.43
N ASP A 150 -13.33 2.60 9.38
CA ASP A 150 -13.10 2.20 10.78
C ASP A 150 -14.33 1.51 11.38
N GLU A 151 -15.54 1.98 11.04
CA GLU A 151 -16.79 1.32 11.44
C GLU A 151 -16.93 -0.08 10.82
N GLN A 152 -16.63 -0.22 9.53
CA GLN A 152 -16.63 -1.52 8.84
C GLN A 152 -15.57 -2.47 9.42
N TYR A 153 -14.38 -1.97 9.78
CA TYR A 153 -13.33 -2.75 10.43
C TYR A 153 -13.76 -3.23 11.80
N LEU A 154 -14.29 -2.32 12.62
CA LEU A 154 -14.78 -2.65 13.96
C LEU A 154 -15.84 -3.75 13.88
N ASN A 155 -16.74 -3.65 12.89
CA ASN A 155 -17.74 -4.67 12.64
C ASN A 155 -17.13 -6.00 12.15
N TYR A 156 -16.14 -5.96 11.26
CA TYR A 156 -15.39 -7.15 10.85
C TYR A 156 -14.67 -7.83 12.02
N CYS A 157 -13.96 -7.07 12.86
CA CYS A 157 -13.25 -7.57 14.04
C CYS A 157 -14.22 -8.20 15.04
N LYS A 158 -15.39 -7.57 15.28
CA LYS A 158 -16.45 -8.15 16.12
C LYS A 158 -16.96 -9.48 15.57
N VAL A 159 -17.21 -9.57 14.27
CA VAL A 159 -17.65 -10.81 13.60
C VAL A 159 -16.57 -11.89 13.66
N LYS A 160 -15.31 -11.52 13.43
CA LYS A 160 -14.17 -12.44 13.51
C LYS A 160 -14.00 -12.98 14.93
N GLN A 161 -14.00 -12.11 15.95
CA GLN A 161 -13.94 -12.52 17.36
C GLN A 161 -15.10 -13.43 17.72
N TYR A 162 -16.31 -13.15 17.23
CA TYR A 162 -17.47 -14.01 17.43
C TYR A 162 -17.24 -15.41 16.84
N ILE A 163 -16.79 -15.49 15.59
CA ILE A 163 -16.48 -16.77 14.92
C ILE A 163 -15.37 -17.53 15.66
N GLU A 164 -14.32 -16.84 16.11
CA GLU A 164 -13.19 -17.45 16.84
C GLU A 164 -13.54 -17.86 18.28
N SER A 165 -14.60 -17.28 18.84
CA SER A 165 -15.12 -17.62 20.17
C SER A 165 -16.17 -18.75 20.17
N MET A 166 -16.57 -19.23 18.99
CA MET A 166 -17.43 -20.40 18.79
C MET A 166 -16.62 -21.67 18.59
#